data_AF-A0A6J1TAA7-F1
#
_entry.id   AF-A0A6J1TAA7-F1
#
_cell.length_a   1.000
_cell.length_b   1.000
_cell.length_c   1.000
_cell.angle_alpha   90.00
_cell.angle_beta   90.00
_cell.angle_gamma   90.00
#
_symmetry.space_group_name_H-M   'P 1'
#
loop_
_entity.id
_entity.type
_entity.pdbx_description
1 polymer ?
#
loop_
_entity_poly.entity_id
_entity_poly.type
_entity_poly.pdbx_seq_one_letter_code
_entity_poly.pdbx_strand_id
1 'polypeptide(L)'
;MAAGRGWLSRALVRSALVLAVLGACSCSPWGQDDVDRLREWQERQDERLRAQQRGLEERQRLHDDLMLERHFLQSDLQLHRERQQDDHQWQRDERLNDHQRLRDDLLQERQVEQSDRQLHRQTLQDQGIDERQQLRDELERDREGETEDLRRQREQLRDQTRRDRERTDREREHEQNRREREQHRRQQEREREQQRVERERDLRLQRRRWRRAADNATAEDKAEAKAEAPAVKSYEGAQLWRVQVSEGDVANLQRVEDDGVAQIWYSNATVWDLMVNSENQPHVSKLLADNKLAYTVVIPDMQRAILDENPALSDDELELTGRKGHRMTWQHYHRAADMHGWLDYLAKTYPSVCETLVIGNSVEGRPLKVLHIKGKPGSPAMWVDGGIHAREWITSASVSYMINELVENRDAHSAWVDAVDLYVLPLANPDGYEFSHAGDRMWRKNRRRGGGCDGIDLNRNFGYKWGGKGAGPQPCQEIYRGSAPFSEPETSAIQSFVLARKASLKSYLSFHSYGQYVLYPWGYDRFVPPDHQDLQRVGTKMANAMRASSGLSYTVGSSAALLYPASGGSDDWAKGQAGLKYAFTVELRDTGRHGFVLPSSHILSSGKEVLAAVRTLAQEVAQL
;
A
#
# COMPACT_ATOMS: atom_id res chain seq x y z
N MET A 1 -5.91 36.44 15.69
CA MET A 1 -4.80 36.20 16.65
C MET A 1 -4.49 37.41 17.56
N ALA A 2 -4.65 38.66 17.11
CA ALA A 2 -4.49 39.85 17.97
C ALA A 2 -5.37 39.85 19.24
N ALA A 3 -6.59 39.30 19.15
CA ALA A 3 -7.49 39.14 20.30
C ALA A 3 -6.98 38.14 21.37
N GLY A 4 -6.16 37.15 20.98
CA GLY A 4 -5.61 36.15 21.90
C GLY A 4 -4.43 36.67 22.72
N ARG A 5 -3.55 37.49 22.10
CA ARG A 5 -2.44 38.16 22.81
C ARG A 5 -2.95 39.13 23.88
N GLY A 6 -4.02 39.89 23.57
CA GLY A 6 -4.63 40.82 24.53
C GLY A 6 -5.32 40.14 25.72
N TRP A 7 -5.82 38.91 25.55
CA TRP A 7 -6.45 38.14 26.63
C TRP A 7 -5.43 37.57 27.61
N LEU A 8 -4.31 37.02 27.11
CA LEU A 8 -3.23 36.45 27.91
C LEU A 8 -2.50 37.52 28.75
N SER A 9 -2.23 38.70 28.18
CA SER A 9 -1.65 39.83 28.93
C SER A 9 -2.57 40.33 30.06
N ARG A 10 -3.90 40.30 29.86
CA ARG A 10 -4.87 40.66 30.91
C ARG A 10 -4.99 39.60 32.01
N ALA A 11 -4.78 38.33 31.68
CA ALA A 11 -4.76 37.23 32.65
C ALA A 11 -3.55 37.35 33.61
N LEU A 12 -2.36 37.63 33.06
CA LEU A 12 -1.14 37.86 33.85
C LEU A 12 -1.27 39.05 34.82
N VAL A 13 -1.89 40.15 34.38
CA VAL A 13 -2.13 41.33 35.23
C VAL A 13 -3.15 41.05 36.33
N ARG A 14 -4.19 40.25 36.04
CA ARG A 14 -5.19 39.85 37.05
C ARG A 14 -4.61 38.93 38.13
N SER A 15 -3.73 37.99 37.75
CA SER A 15 -3.04 37.12 38.71
C SER A 15 -2.12 37.91 39.65
N ALA A 16 -1.43 38.95 39.16
CA ALA A 16 -0.58 39.81 40.00
C ALA A 16 -1.38 40.64 41.01
N LEU A 17 -2.61 41.06 40.66
CA LEU A 17 -3.48 41.87 41.54
C LEU A 17 -4.01 41.08 42.75
N VAL A 18 -4.22 39.77 42.61
CA VAL A 18 -4.75 38.90 43.68
C VAL A 18 -3.75 38.75 44.83
N LEU A 19 -2.44 38.70 44.53
CA LEU A 19 -1.39 38.65 45.55
C LEU A 19 -1.21 39.97 46.32
N ALA A 20 -1.42 41.12 45.65
CA ALA A 20 -1.35 42.43 46.31
C ALA A 20 -2.47 42.61 47.35
N VAL A 21 -3.64 42.01 47.11
CA VAL A 21 -4.79 42.03 48.03
C VAL A 21 -4.59 41.04 49.18
N LEU A 22 -3.97 39.88 48.93
CA LEU A 22 -3.71 38.87 49.97
C LEU A 22 -2.53 39.22 50.89
N GLY A 23 -1.55 40.01 50.43
CA GLY A 23 -0.42 40.46 51.24
C GLY A 23 -0.70 41.69 52.14
N ALA A 24 -1.81 42.40 51.93
CA ALA A 24 -2.12 43.66 52.62
C ALA A 24 -3.12 43.53 53.79
N CYS A 25 -3.71 42.35 54.01
CA CYS A 25 -4.65 42.12 55.12
C CYS A 25 -3.98 41.31 56.24
N SER A 26 -3.59 41.98 57.33
CA SER A 26 -3.00 41.39 58.54
C SER A 26 -3.99 40.59 59.42
N CYS A 27 -5.06 40.05 58.84
CA CYS A 27 -6.08 39.24 59.53
C CYS A 27 -6.60 38.14 58.60
N SER A 28 -5.75 37.19 58.21
CA SER A 28 -6.16 36.01 57.44
C SER A 28 -5.62 34.74 58.12
N PRO A 29 -6.40 33.64 58.23
CA PRO A 29 -6.06 32.46 59.04
C PRO A 29 -5.06 31.51 58.35
N TRP A 30 -4.35 31.96 57.32
CA TRP A 30 -3.48 31.13 56.49
C TRP A 30 -2.04 31.22 57.03
N GLY A 31 -1.43 30.06 57.30
CA GLY A 31 -0.04 29.98 57.74
C GLY A 31 0.93 30.36 56.62
N GLN A 32 2.16 30.74 56.97
CA GLN A 32 3.21 31.14 56.03
C GLN A 32 3.41 30.10 54.90
N ASP A 33 3.31 28.81 55.24
CA ASP A 33 3.43 27.67 54.30
C ASP A 33 2.34 27.66 53.21
N ASP A 34 1.12 28.12 53.50
CA ASP A 34 0.05 28.16 52.51
C ASP A 34 0.24 29.31 51.52
N VAL A 35 0.81 30.42 51.99
CA VAL A 35 1.18 31.57 51.15
C VAL A 35 2.31 31.18 50.19
N ASP A 36 3.30 30.41 50.67
CA ASP A 36 4.41 29.93 49.86
C ASP A 36 3.94 28.90 48.81
N ARG A 37 3.02 27.98 49.17
CA ARG A 37 2.41 27.05 48.20
C ARG A 37 1.59 27.77 47.12
N LEU A 38 0.88 28.84 47.48
CA LEU A 38 0.15 29.67 46.51
C LEU A 38 1.11 30.40 45.56
N ARG A 39 2.25 30.90 46.06
CA ARG A 39 3.30 31.50 45.21
C ARG A 39 3.89 30.50 44.23
N GLU A 40 4.26 29.31 44.70
CA GLU A 40 4.77 28.24 43.82
C GLU A 40 3.74 27.82 42.76
N TRP A 41 2.47 27.69 43.15
CA TRP A 41 1.41 27.33 42.20
C TRP A 41 1.24 28.40 41.12
N GLN A 42 1.32 29.68 41.50
CA GLN A 42 1.21 30.81 40.59
C GLN A 42 2.41 30.93 39.65
N GLU A 43 3.63 30.73 40.14
CA GLU A 43 4.84 30.68 39.30
C GLU A 43 4.72 29.59 38.22
N ARG A 44 4.21 28.40 38.57
CA ARG A 44 3.96 27.32 37.60
C ARG A 44 2.89 27.67 36.57
N GLN A 45 1.86 28.45 36.93
CA GLN A 45 0.86 28.93 35.95
C GLN A 45 1.44 29.99 35.02
N ASP A 46 2.24 30.91 35.55
CA ASP A 46 2.88 31.96 34.78
C ASP A 46 3.91 31.37 33.79
N GLU A 47 4.65 30.33 34.19
CA GLU A 47 5.53 29.58 33.29
C GLU A 47 4.77 28.89 32.16
N ARG A 48 3.62 28.27 32.46
CA ARG A 48 2.74 27.65 31.44
C ARG A 48 2.20 28.67 30.44
N LEU A 49 1.79 29.84 30.92
CA LEU A 49 1.33 30.96 30.08
C LEU A 49 2.45 31.50 29.19
N ARG A 50 3.67 31.68 29.73
CA ARG A 50 4.85 32.07 28.95
C ARG A 50 5.21 31.02 27.89
N ALA A 51 5.11 29.73 28.21
CA ALA A 51 5.36 28.65 27.26
C ALA A 51 4.32 28.63 26.11
N GLN A 52 3.03 28.84 26.42
CA GLN A 52 2.00 28.99 25.38
C GLN A 52 2.23 30.20 24.49
N GLN A 53 2.68 31.33 25.06
CA GLN A 53 2.97 32.53 24.30
C GLN A 53 4.17 32.33 23.35
N ARG A 54 5.25 31.69 23.82
CA ARG A 54 6.39 31.29 22.96
C ARG A 54 5.95 30.39 21.80
N GLY A 55 5.10 29.38 22.07
CA GLY A 55 4.59 28.48 21.03
C GLY A 55 3.61 29.15 20.04
N LEU A 56 2.98 30.26 20.40
CA LEU A 56 2.18 31.08 19.47
C LEU A 56 3.07 32.00 18.61
N GLU A 57 4.14 32.54 19.18
CA GLU A 57 5.12 33.35 18.46
C GLU A 57 5.92 32.51 17.45
N GLU A 58 6.30 31.29 17.82
CA GLU A 58 6.99 30.34 16.95
C GLU A 58 6.10 29.87 15.78
N ARG A 59 4.81 29.61 16.04
CA ARG A 59 3.83 29.32 14.98
C ARG A 59 3.61 30.49 14.02
N GLN A 60 3.65 31.72 14.54
CA GLN A 60 3.55 32.90 13.69
C GLN A 60 4.80 33.04 12.81
N ARG A 61 6.00 32.82 13.36
CA ARG A 61 7.25 32.83 12.57
C ARG A 61 7.23 31.79 11.46
N LEU A 62 6.87 30.54 11.77
CA LEU A 62 6.76 29.47 10.77
C LEU A 62 5.72 29.78 9.69
N HIS A 63 4.60 30.43 10.05
CA HIS A 63 3.61 30.86 9.08
C HIS A 63 4.16 31.96 8.16
N ASP A 64 4.85 32.94 8.71
CA ASP A 64 5.45 34.04 7.94
C ASP A 64 6.57 33.52 7.00
N ASP A 65 7.38 32.56 7.47
CA ASP A 65 8.41 31.88 6.66
C ASP A 65 7.81 31.07 5.50
N LEU A 66 6.72 30.32 5.75
CA LEU A 66 5.99 29.59 4.69
C LEU A 66 5.36 30.53 3.66
N MET A 67 4.91 31.72 4.08
CA MET A 67 4.35 32.72 3.17
C MET A 67 5.45 33.36 2.31
N LEU A 68 6.64 33.58 2.86
CA LEU A 68 7.83 34.02 2.14
C LEU A 68 8.29 32.98 1.11
N GLU A 69 8.37 31.71 1.49
CA GLU A 69 8.76 30.62 0.59
C GLU A 69 7.74 30.44 -0.55
N ARG A 70 6.44 30.55 -0.25
CA ARG A 70 5.38 30.55 -1.27
C ARG A 70 5.53 31.71 -2.24
N HIS A 71 5.84 32.91 -1.75
CA HIS A 71 6.08 34.07 -2.61
C HIS A 71 7.31 33.86 -3.50
N PHE A 72 8.38 33.31 -2.96
CA PHE A 72 9.60 33.00 -3.71
C PHE A 72 9.33 31.99 -4.84
N LEU A 73 8.63 30.90 -4.53
CA LEU A 73 8.25 29.88 -5.52
C LEU A 73 7.31 30.43 -6.61
N GLN A 74 6.41 31.36 -6.26
CA GLN A 74 5.55 32.02 -7.24
C GLN A 74 6.34 32.94 -8.18
N SER A 75 7.32 33.68 -7.65
CA SER A 75 8.23 34.51 -8.45
C SER A 75 9.13 33.66 -9.37
N ASP A 76 9.67 32.54 -8.88
CA ASP A 76 10.46 31.61 -9.70
C ASP A 76 9.64 30.97 -10.82
N LEU A 77 8.38 30.61 -10.54
CA LEU A 77 7.45 30.11 -11.56
C LEU A 77 7.13 31.17 -12.61
N GLN A 78 7.05 32.44 -12.23
CA GLN A 78 6.83 33.54 -13.16
C GLN A 78 8.06 33.78 -14.04
N LEU A 79 9.26 33.85 -13.46
CA LEU A 79 10.53 33.96 -14.19
C LEU A 79 10.74 32.76 -15.13
N HIS A 80 10.33 31.56 -14.74
CA HIS A 80 10.42 30.40 -15.60
C HIS A 80 9.45 30.47 -16.79
N ARG A 81 8.24 31.02 -16.60
CA ARG A 81 7.29 31.27 -17.69
C ARG A 81 7.78 32.33 -18.66
N GLU A 82 8.36 33.41 -18.15
CA GLU A 82 8.96 34.48 -18.97
C GLU A 82 10.11 33.91 -19.82
N ARG A 83 11.02 33.14 -19.22
CA ARG A 83 12.10 32.44 -19.98
C ARG A 83 11.58 31.50 -21.06
N GLN A 84 10.48 30.78 -20.82
CA GLN A 84 9.90 29.92 -21.86
C GLN A 84 9.23 30.71 -22.98
N GLN A 85 8.67 31.88 -22.68
CA GLN A 85 8.12 32.77 -23.70
C GLN A 85 9.24 33.37 -24.56
N ASP A 86 10.34 33.79 -23.95
CA ASP A 86 11.52 34.30 -24.66
C ASP A 86 12.17 33.22 -25.54
N ASP A 87 12.31 31.97 -25.06
CA ASP A 87 12.80 30.84 -25.86
C ASP A 87 11.87 30.55 -27.05
N HIS A 88 10.55 30.58 -26.84
CA HIS A 88 9.59 30.39 -27.92
C HIS A 88 9.64 31.51 -28.96
N GLN A 89 9.88 32.75 -28.54
CA GLN A 89 10.00 33.91 -29.41
C GLN A 89 11.33 33.87 -30.17
N TRP A 90 12.44 33.55 -29.51
CA TRP A 90 13.75 33.36 -30.14
C TRP A 90 13.72 32.26 -31.21
N GLN A 91 13.12 31.10 -30.93
CA GLN A 91 12.93 30.03 -31.93
C GLN A 91 12.03 30.45 -33.10
N ARG A 92 11.11 31.39 -32.89
CA ARG A 92 10.23 31.91 -33.95
C ARG A 92 10.98 32.88 -34.86
N ASP A 93 11.83 33.73 -34.27
CA ASP A 93 12.66 34.69 -34.99
C ASP A 93 13.78 34.00 -35.77
N GLU A 94 14.36 32.93 -35.23
CA GLU A 94 15.38 32.13 -35.93
C GLU A 94 14.80 31.39 -37.14
N ARG A 95 13.58 30.83 -37.01
CA ARG A 95 12.84 30.26 -38.15
C ARG A 95 12.49 31.29 -39.22
N LEU A 96 12.18 32.53 -38.83
CA LEU A 96 11.92 33.62 -39.77
C LEU A 96 13.21 34.02 -40.52
N ASN A 97 14.33 34.13 -39.81
CA ASN A 97 15.64 34.43 -40.39
C ASN A 97 16.10 33.33 -41.36
N ASP A 98 15.89 32.06 -41.04
CA ASP A 98 16.22 30.95 -41.92
C ASP A 98 15.32 30.92 -43.17
N HIS A 99 14.03 31.26 -43.03
CA HIS A 99 13.14 31.44 -44.17
C HIS A 99 13.56 32.60 -45.09
N GLN A 100 14.14 33.65 -44.50
CA GLN A 100 14.62 34.82 -45.22
C GLN A 100 15.92 34.52 -45.96
N ARG A 101 16.86 33.79 -45.32
CA ARG A 101 18.07 33.25 -45.96
C ARG A 101 17.74 32.35 -47.15
N LEU A 102 16.81 31.40 -46.99
CA LEU A 102 16.36 30.55 -48.09
C LEU A 102 15.73 31.35 -49.24
N ARG A 103 15.03 32.45 -48.93
CA ARG A 103 14.43 33.33 -49.95
C ARG A 103 15.51 34.10 -50.71
N ASP A 104 16.54 34.58 -50.02
CA ASP A 104 17.64 35.31 -50.63
C ASP A 104 18.51 34.38 -51.50
N ASP A 105 18.78 33.15 -51.04
CA ASP A 105 19.46 32.11 -51.82
C ASP A 105 18.68 31.78 -53.12
N LEU A 106 17.36 31.61 -53.03
CA LEU A 106 16.49 31.38 -54.20
C LEU A 106 16.40 32.59 -55.15
N LEU A 107 16.60 33.82 -54.65
CA LEU A 107 16.66 35.01 -55.48
C LEU A 107 18.02 35.12 -56.18
N GLN A 108 19.10 34.72 -55.51
CA GLN A 108 20.45 34.69 -56.05
C GLN A 108 20.59 33.61 -57.14
N GLU A 109 20.04 32.41 -56.94
CA GLU A 109 19.93 31.37 -57.98
C GLU A 109 19.15 31.88 -59.20
N ARG A 110 18.05 32.61 -58.98
CA ARG A 110 17.27 33.20 -60.08
C ARG A 110 18.03 34.28 -60.85
N GLN A 111 18.87 35.06 -60.18
CA GLN A 111 19.75 36.04 -60.84
C GLN A 111 20.81 35.35 -61.68
N VAL A 112 21.42 34.28 -61.19
CA VAL A 112 22.39 33.47 -61.94
C VAL A 112 21.74 32.87 -63.19
N GLU A 113 20.54 32.27 -63.07
CA GLU A 113 19.78 31.78 -64.23
C GLU A 113 19.45 32.88 -65.24
N GLN A 114 19.12 34.09 -64.78
CA GLN A 114 18.83 35.21 -65.68
C GLN A 114 20.08 35.68 -66.42
N SER A 115 21.24 35.73 -65.75
CA SER A 115 22.52 36.05 -66.37
C SER A 115 22.96 34.99 -67.38
N ASP A 116 22.80 33.70 -67.07
CA ASP A 116 23.10 32.61 -68.01
C ASP A 116 22.19 32.65 -69.24
N ARG A 117 20.88 32.93 -69.06
CA ARG A 117 19.95 33.15 -70.18
C ARG A 117 20.31 34.37 -71.03
N GLN A 118 20.98 35.36 -70.46
CA GLN A 118 21.40 36.58 -71.16
C GLN A 118 22.69 36.32 -71.96
N LEU A 119 23.64 35.59 -71.38
CA LEU A 119 24.87 35.12 -72.02
C LEU A 119 24.56 34.17 -73.18
N HIS A 120 23.60 33.27 -72.98
CA HIS A 120 23.11 32.35 -74.01
C HIS A 120 22.45 33.10 -75.18
N ARG A 121 21.67 34.15 -74.90
CA ARG A 121 21.09 35.03 -75.94
C ARG A 121 22.14 35.78 -76.75
N GLN A 122 23.21 36.28 -76.12
CA GLN A 122 24.34 36.88 -76.83
C GLN A 122 25.06 35.87 -77.73
N THR A 123 25.26 34.64 -77.24
CA THR A 123 25.90 33.56 -78.00
C THR A 123 25.09 33.16 -79.23
N LEU A 124 23.75 33.16 -79.12
CA LEU A 124 22.83 32.87 -80.23
C LEU A 124 22.76 34.01 -81.27
N GLN A 125 22.85 35.27 -80.84
CA GLN A 125 22.96 36.42 -81.75
C GLN A 125 24.27 36.41 -82.55
N ASP A 126 25.39 36.05 -81.93
CA ASP A 126 26.70 35.96 -82.59
C ASP A 126 26.77 34.80 -83.62
N GLN A 127 25.87 33.82 -83.54
CA GLN A 127 25.83 32.65 -84.41
C GLN A 127 24.80 32.74 -85.56
N GLY A 128 24.01 33.82 -85.65
CA GLY A 128 23.10 34.06 -86.77
C GLY A 128 21.98 33.01 -86.93
N ILE A 129 21.41 32.55 -85.81
CA ILE A 129 20.40 31.47 -85.77
C ILE A 129 19.00 32.07 -85.51
N ASP A 130 17.99 31.60 -86.25
CA ASP A 130 16.59 32.07 -86.23
C ASP A 130 15.87 31.75 -84.90
N GLU A 131 15.67 32.79 -84.09
CA GLU A 131 15.21 32.73 -82.69
C GLU A 131 13.79 32.19 -82.47
N ARG A 132 12.92 32.05 -83.48
CA ARG A 132 11.49 31.73 -83.21
C ARG A 132 11.13 30.25 -83.19
N GLN A 133 11.92 29.41 -83.86
CA GLN A 133 11.63 27.97 -83.96
C GLN A 133 12.25 27.19 -82.79
N GLN A 134 13.51 27.48 -82.42
CA GLN A 134 14.19 26.81 -81.30
C GLN A 134 13.62 27.19 -79.93
N LEU A 135 13.19 28.44 -79.71
CA LEU A 135 12.58 28.85 -78.44
C LEU A 135 11.21 28.20 -78.19
N ARG A 136 10.46 27.84 -79.24
CA ARG A 136 9.21 27.07 -79.09
C ARG A 136 9.50 25.62 -78.73
N ASP A 137 10.47 25.01 -79.40
CA ASP A 137 10.87 23.62 -79.14
C ASP A 137 11.55 23.44 -77.76
N GLU A 138 12.25 24.46 -77.24
CA GLU A 138 12.81 24.45 -75.87
C GLU A 138 11.77 24.75 -74.79
N LEU A 139 10.82 25.67 -75.01
CA LEU A 139 9.72 25.91 -74.06
C LEU A 139 8.76 24.72 -73.95
N GLU A 140 8.58 23.96 -75.03
CA GLU A 140 7.86 22.67 -75.00
C GLU A 140 8.68 21.59 -74.30
N ARG A 141 10.01 21.51 -74.51
CA ARG A 141 10.88 20.59 -73.76
C ARG A 141 11.03 20.92 -72.28
N ASP A 142 10.98 22.18 -71.86
CA ASP A 142 11.03 22.55 -70.43
C ASP A 142 9.69 22.33 -69.73
N ARG A 143 8.57 22.37 -70.47
CA ARG A 143 7.24 21.97 -69.97
C ARG A 143 7.06 20.45 -69.92
N GLU A 144 7.68 19.72 -70.84
CA GLU A 144 7.64 18.25 -70.90
C GLU A 144 8.80 17.58 -70.12
N GLY A 145 9.85 18.33 -69.79
CA GLY A 145 11.09 17.91 -69.16
C GLY A 145 11.22 18.30 -67.69
N GLU A 146 10.11 18.36 -66.95
CA GLU A 146 10.21 18.05 -65.53
C GLU A 146 10.63 16.57 -65.49
N THR A 147 11.94 16.31 -65.39
CA THR A 147 12.46 14.94 -65.41
C THR A 147 11.68 14.14 -64.39
N GLU A 148 11.40 12.89 -64.71
CA GLU A 148 10.72 11.96 -63.80
C GLU A 148 11.36 12.00 -62.39
N ASP A 149 12.68 12.26 -62.32
CA ASP A 149 13.43 12.51 -61.08
C ASP A 149 13.04 13.81 -60.34
N LEU A 150 12.86 14.95 -61.01
CA LEU A 150 12.41 16.20 -60.37
C LEU A 150 10.95 16.10 -59.88
N ARG A 151 10.09 15.40 -60.63
CA ARG A 151 8.72 15.08 -60.17
C ARG A 151 8.74 14.20 -58.93
N ARG A 152 9.55 13.13 -58.94
CA ARG A 152 9.77 12.26 -57.78
C ARG A 152 10.33 13.01 -56.59
N GLN A 153 11.29 13.93 -56.79
CA GLN A 153 11.84 14.74 -55.70
C GLN A 153 10.79 15.70 -55.11
N ARG A 154 9.98 16.39 -55.92
CA ARG A 154 8.88 17.24 -55.40
C ARG A 154 7.83 16.43 -54.66
N GLU A 155 7.48 15.25 -55.16
CA GLU A 155 6.51 14.36 -54.51
C GLU A 155 7.07 13.82 -53.19
N GLN A 156 8.34 13.39 -53.16
CA GLN A 156 9.04 13.02 -51.93
C GLN A 156 9.08 14.16 -50.91
N LEU A 157 9.36 15.40 -51.34
CA LEU A 157 9.40 16.55 -50.45
C LEU A 157 8.01 16.89 -49.88
N ARG A 158 6.95 16.75 -50.69
CA ARG A 158 5.56 16.93 -50.25
C ARG A 158 5.16 15.85 -49.25
N ASP A 159 5.52 14.60 -49.52
CA ASP A 159 5.27 13.48 -48.61
C ASP A 159 6.07 13.60 -47.32
N GLN A 160 7.29 14.11 -47.37
CA GLN A 160 8.10 14.38 -46.19
C GLN A 160 7.50 15.51 -45.36
N THR A 161 7.12 16.62 -46.01
CA THR A 161 6.42 17.73 -45.34
C THR A 161 5.10 17.29 -44.71
N ARG A 162 4.35 16.41 -45.39
CA ARG A 162 3.12 15.83 -44.86
C ARG A 162 3.39 14.95 -43.64
N ARG A 163 4.40 14.07 -43.71
CA ARG A 163 4.83 13.22 -42.59
C ARG A 163 5.30 14.04 -41.38
N ASP A 164 6.02 15.12 -41.60
CA ASP A 164 6.49 16.00 -40.52
C ASP A 164 5.34 16.77 -39.86
N ARG A 165 4.33 17.18 -40.64
CA ARG A 165 3.08 17.75 -40.08
C ARG A 165 2.31 16.72 -39.27
N GLU A 166 2.09 15.52 -39.81
CA GLU A 166 1.41 14.44 -39.11
C GLU A 166 2.15 14.05 -37.82
N ARG A 167 3.49 14.06 -37.83
CA ARG A 167 4.32 13.84 -36.64
C ARG A 167 4.13 14.96 -35.60
N THR A 168 4.17 16.21 -36.03
CA THR A 168 3.99 17.37 -35.15
C THR A 168 2.59 17.37 -34.51
N ASP A 169 1.56 17.02 -35.28
CA ASP A 169 0.19 16.93 -34.77
C ASP A 169 0.03 15.79 -33.77
N ARG A 170 0.65 14.62 -34.00
CA ARG A 170 0.70 13.52 -33.03
C ARG A 170 1.43 13.90 -31.74
N GLU A 171 2.53 14.64 -31.83
CA GLU A 171 3.28 15.12 -30.66
C GLU A 171 2.45 16.12 -29.85
N ARG A 172 1.69 17.01 -30.51
CA ARG A 172 0.74 17.94 -29.85
C ARG A 172 -0.40 17.19 -29.16
N GLU A 173 -1.00 16.22 -29.84
CA GLU A 173 -2.07 15.39 -29.27
C GLU A 173 -1.57 14.58 -28.07
N HIS A 174 -0.36 14.02 -28.15
CA HIS A 174 0.25 13.29 -27.04
C HIS A 174 0.53 14.21 -25.84
N GLU A 175 1.03 15.42 -26.07
CA GLU A 175 1.27 16.40 -24.99
C GLU A 175 -0.04 16.90 -24.37
N GLN A 176 -1.10 17.11 -25.18
CA GLN A 176 -2.43 17.44 -24.67
C GLN A 176 -2.99 16.31 -23.81
N ASN A 177 -2.93 15.07 -24.28
CA ASN A 177 -3.34 13.89 -23.52
C ASN A 177 -2.55 13.75 -22.21
N ARG A 178 -1.26 14.08 -22.22
CA ARG A 178 -0.42 14.08 -21.00
C ARG A 178 -0.91 15.13 -20.00
N ARG A 179 -1.21 16.35 -20.46
CA ARG A 179 -1.73 17.44 -19.62
C ARG A 179 -3.10 17.11 -19.03
N GLU A 180 -4.00 16.54 -19.82
CA GLU A 180 -5.34 16.12 -19.36
C GLU A 180 -5.25 15.03 -18.30
N ARG A 181 -4.39 14.02 -18.50
CA ARG A 181 -4.12 12.98 -17.49
C ARG A 181 -3.56 13.57 -16.20
N GLU A 182 -2.66 14.54 -16.29
CA GLU A 182 -2.07 15.18 -15.12
C GLU A 182 -3.09 16.06 -14.37
N GLN A 183 -3.94 16.79 -15.09
CA GLN A 183 -5.05 17.55 -14.50
C GLN A 183 -6.04 16.64 -13.78
N HIS A 184 -6.45 15.54 -14.43
CA HIS A 184 -7.33 14.54 -13.83
C HIS A 184 -6.70 13.92 -12.58
N ARG A 185 -5.40 13.58 -12.61
CA ARG A 185 -4.68 13.07 -11.43
C ARG A 185 -4.70 14.08 -10.28
N ARG A 186 -4.43 15.36 -10.56
CA ARG A 186 -4.47 16.44 -9.56
C ARG A 186 -5.87 16.66 -9.00
N GLN A 187 -6.92 16.49 -9.81
CA GLN A 187 -8.29 16.58 -9.34
C GLN A 187 -8.62 15.41 -8.38
N GLN A 188 -8.30 14.18 -8.77
CA GLN A 188 -8.47 13.01 -7.91
C GLN A 188 -7.69 13.13 -6.60
N GLU A 189 -6.46 13.67 -6.63
CA GLU A 189 -5.68 13.94 -5.43
C GLU A 189 -6.38 14.94 -4.50
N ARG A 190 -7.01 16.01 -5.04
CA ARG A 190 -7.79 16.97 -4.24
C ARG A 190 -9.06 16.38 -3.66
N GLU A 191 -9.79 15.57 -4.42
CA GLU A 191 -11.01 14.91 -3.95
C GLU A 191 -10.69 13.91 -2.83
N ARG A 192 -9.62 13.11 -2.99
CA ARG A 192 -9.12 12.22 -1.93
C ARG A 192 -8.71 13.00 -0.68
N GLU A 193 -8.03 14.14 -0.85
CA GLU A 193 -7.66 15.02 0.26
C GLU A 193 -8.88 15.57 1.00
N GLN A 194 -9.91 16.00 0.27
CA GLN A 194 -11.16 16.48 0.88
C GLN A 194 -11.88 15.37 1.65
N GLN A 195 -12.03 14.19 1.06
CA GLN A 195 -12.61 13.02 1.72
C GLN A 195 -11.79 12.62 2.97
N ARG A 196 -10.46 12.75 2.94
CA ARG A 196 -9.59 12.49 4.08
C ARG A 196 -9.85 13.47 5.23
N VAL A 197 -9.87 14.77 4.93
CA VAL A 197 -10.14 15.81 5.92
C VAL A 197 -11.54 15.63 6.54
N GLU A 198 -12.52 15.24 5.73
CA GLU A 198 -13.87 14.94 6.21
C GLU A 198 -13.90 13.73 7.12
N ARG A 199 -13.19 12.64 6.81
CA ARG A 199 -13.06 11.48 7.72
C ARG A 199 -12.36 11.82 9.01
N GLU A 200 -11.26 12.55 8.97
CA GLU A 200 -10.59 12.99 10.19
C GLU A 200 -11.51 13.83 11.06
N ARG A 201 -12.29 14.72 10.42
CA ARG A 201 -13.30 15.52 11.09
C ARG A 201 -14.42 14.65 11.66
N ASP A 202 -14.89 13.65 10.93
CA ASP A 202 -15.94 12.74 11.36
C ASP A 202 -15.48 11.82 12.48
N LEU A 203 -14.26 11.29 12.41
CA LEU A 203 -13.62 10.55 13.51
C LEU A 203 -13.46 11.46 14.74
N ARG A 204 -13.05 12.73 14.57
CA ARG A 204 -12.98 13.71 15.67
C ARG A 204 -14.37 14.06 16.22
N LEU A 205 -15.39 14.18 15.37
CA LEU A 205 -16.77 14.47 15.77
C LEU A 205 -17.42 13.27 16.44
N GLN A 206 -17.19 12.05 15.95
CA GLN A 206 -17.55 10.81 16.63
C GLN A 206 -16.86 10.78 17.99
N ARG A 207 -15.54 10.97 18.08
CA ARG A 207 -14.83 11.06 19.38
C ARG A 207 -15.46 12.10 20.31
N ARG A 208 -15.91 13.25 19.81
CA ARG A 208 -16.59 14.30 20.60
C ARG A 208 -18.03 13.93 20.99
N ARG A 209 -18.79 13.30 20.10
CA ARG A 209 -20.15 12.81 20.35
C ARG A 209 -20.11 11.68 21.39
N TRP A 210 -19.16 10.75 21.25
CA TRP A 210 -18.87 9.73 22.25
C TRP A 210 -18.50 10.32 23.60
N ARG A 211 -17.61 11.32 23.65
CA ARG A 211 -17.28 12.01 24.91
C ARG A 211 -18.49 12.70 25.54
N ARG A 212 -19.30 13.42 24.77
CA ARG A 212 -20.52 14.11 25.26
C ARG A 212 -21.62 13.14 25.68
N ALA A 213 -21.79 12.03 24.96
CA ALA A 213 -22.72 10.97 25.32
C ALA A 213 -22.26 10.26 26.61
N ALA A 214 -20.94 10.04 26.77
CA ALA A 214 -20.36 9.52 28.00
C ALA A 214 -20.51 10.49 29.19
N ASP A 215 -20.44 11.81 28.95
CA ASP A 215 -20.61 12.82 30.01
C ASP A 215 -22.08 12.92 30.50
N ASN A 216 -23.05 12.70 29.60
CA ASN A 216 -24.50 12.83 29.87
C ASN A 216 -25.22 11.53 30.28
N ALA A 217 -24.53 10.37 30.30
CA ALA A 217 -25.14 9.08 30.62
C ALA A 217 -25.19 8.79 32.15
N THR A 218 -26.13 7.94 32.58
CA THR A 218 -26.25 7.52 33.99
C THR A 218 -25.08 6.61 34.40
N ALA A 219 -24.87 6.40 35.71
CA ALA A 219 -23.73 5.62 36.20
C ALA A 219 -23.74 4.14 35.76
N GLU A 220 -24.92 3.57 35.51
CA GLU A 220 -25.10 2.20 34.99
C GLU A 220 -24.84 2.13 33.48
N ASP A 221 -25.34 3.10 32.70
CA ASP A 221 -25.02 3.23 31.27
C ASP A 221 -23.51 3.45 31.04
N LYS A 222 -22.83 4.13 31.97
CA LYS A 222 -21.37 4.33 31.98
C LYS A 222 -20.57 3.06 32.26
N ALA A 223 -21.17 2.06 32.93
CA ALA A 223 -20.52 0.78 33.20
C ALA A 223 -20.63 -0.16 31.99
N GLU A 224 -21.76 -0.13 31.27
CA GLU A 224 -22.02 -0.96 30.09
C GLU A 224 -21.37 -0.38 28.82
N ALA A 225 -21.48 0.92 28.55
CA ALA A 225 -20.89 1.55 27.36
C ALA A 225 -19.35 1.67 27.40
N LYS A 226 -18.76 1.65 28.60
CA LYS A 226 -17.29 1.63 28.78
C LYS A 226 -16.70 0.23 28.58
N ALA A 227 -17.56 -0.80 28.45
CA ALA A 227 -17.13 -2.20 28.36
C ALA A 227 -16.90 -2.72 26.92
N GLU A 228 -17.37 -2.05 25.86
CA GLU A 228 -17.45 -2.73 24.54
C GLU A 228 -16.83 -2.03 23.31
N ALA A 229 -16.43 -0.76 23.36
CA ALA A 229 -15.72 -0.14 22.23
C ALA A 229 -14.24 0.06 22.57
N PRO A 230 -13.29 -0.72 21.98
CA PRO A 230 -11.87 -0.47 22.19
C PRO A 230 -11.51 0.93 21.74
N ALA A 231 -10.71 1.65 22.54
CA ALA A 231 -10.15 2.92 22.11
C ALA A 231 -9.31 2.68 20.85
N VAL A 232 -9.74 3.23 19.71
CA VAL A 232 -9.00 3.13 18.44
C VAL A 232 -7.58 3.64 18.66
N LYS A 233 -6.60 2.76 18.49
CA LYS A 233 -5.18 3.08 18.67
C LYS A 233 -4.74 4.06 17.58
N SER A 234 -4.11 5.14 18.01
CA SER A 234 -3.55 6.15 17.11
C SER A 234 -2.14 5.75 16.70
N TYR A 235 -1.80 5.99 15.45
CA TYR A 235 -0.46 5.85 14.88
C TYR A 235 0.10 7.22 14.44
N GLU A 236 -0.47 8.32 14.94
CA GLU A 236 -0.02 9.69 14.62
C GLU A 236 1.48 9.84 14.91
N GLY A 237 2.24 10.22 13.87
CA GLY A 237 3.69 10.39 13.95
C GLY A 237 4.51 9.09 13.98
N ALA A 238 3.90 7.91 14.02
CA ALA A 238 4.62 6.65 13.92
C ALA A 238 5.18 6.44 12.51
N GLN A 239 6.31 5.72 12.42
CA GLN A 239 7.07 5.53 11.19
C GLN A 239 7.45 4.06 10.99
N LEU A 240 7.65 3.64 9.73
CA LEU A 240 8.28 2.37 9.38
C LEU A 240 9.72 2.63 8.94
N TRP A 241 10.69 2.04 9.64
CA TRP A 241 12.11 2.17 9.37
C TRP A 241 12.67 0.87 8.82
N ARG A 242 13.44 0.95 7.74
CA ARG A 242 14.20 -0.18 7.19
C ARG A 242 15.64 -0.10 7.64
N VAL A 243 16.06 -1.06 8.45
CA VAL A 243 17.39 -1.15 9.05
C VAL A 243 18.21 -2.20 8.30
N GLN A 244 19.45 -1.85 7.94
CA GLN A 244 20.42 -2.82 7.43
C GLN A 244 21.10 -3.49 8.62
N VAL A 245 21.11 -4.83 8.66
CA VAL A 245 21.59 -5.61 9.81
C VAL A 245 22.63 -6.64 9.40
N SER A 246 23.47 -7.04 10.35
CA SER A 246 24.36 -8.19 10.26
C SER A 246 24.07 -9.20 11.39
N GLU A 247 24.62 -10.42 11.33
CA GLU A 247 24.34 -11.48 12.32
C GLU A 247 24.62 -11.04 13.78
N GLY A 248 25.57 -10.13 14.00
CA GLY A 248 25.91 -9.62 15.33
C GLY A 248 24.87 -8.68 15.95
N ASP A 249 23.95 -8.13 15.14
CA ASP A 249 23.05 -7.05 15.55
C ASP A 249 21.69 -7.56 16.06
N VAL A 250 21.37 -8.82 15.77
CA VAL A 250 20.06 -9.46 16.03
C VAL A 250 19.67 -9.39 17.50
N ALA A 251 20.60 -9.65 18.41
CA ALA A 251 20.30 -9.68 19.85
C ALA A 251 19.93 -8.29 20.41
N ASN A 252 20.51 -7.22 19.85
CA ASN A 252 20.22 -5.85 20.28
C ASN A 252 18.87 -5.38 19.71
N LEU A 253 18.55 -5.75 18.47
CA LEU A 253 17.28 -5.38 17.84
C LEU A 253 16.08 -6.17 18.39
N GLN A 254 16.27 -7.43 18.79
CA GLN A 254 15.19 -8.22 19.39
C GLN A 254 14.69 -7.60 20.71
N ARG A 255 15.60 -7.00 21.51
CA ARG A 255 15.23 -6.31 22.76
C ARG A 255 14.30 -5.12 22.51
N VAL A 256 14.42 -4.46 21.36
CA VAL A 256 13.55 -3.32 21.00
C VAL A 256 12.09 -3.76 20.91
N GLU A 257 11.82 -4.98 20.45
CA GLU A 257 10.47 -5.55 20.45
C GLU A 257 10.03 -6.02 21.83
N ASP A 258 10.91 -6.74 22.55
CA ASP A 258 10.59 -7.26 23.88
C ASP A 258 10.29 -6.14 24.89
N ASP A 259 10.98 -5.01 24.78
CA ASP A 259 10.78 -3.82 25.63
C ASP A 259 9.59 -2.95 25.16
N GLY A 260 8.89 -3.34 24.08
CA GLY A 260 7.76 -2.61 23.52
C GLY A 260 8.13 -1.27 22.87
N VAL A 261 9.40 -1.08 22.54
CA VAL A 261 9.95 0.16 21.99
C VAL A 261 9.61 0.30 20.50
N ALA A 262 9.67 -0.80 19.74
CA ALA A 262 9.27 -0.86 18.34
C ALA A 262 8.66 -2.24 18.02
N GLN A 263 7.87 -2.33 16.94
CA GLN A 263 7.35 -3.60 16.47
C GLN A 263 8.13 -4.09 15.26
N ILE A 264 8.51 -5.37 15.22
CA ILE A 264 9.16 -5.96 14.07
C ILE A 264 8.07 -6.36 13.06
N TRP A 265 8.10 -5.72 11.88
CA TRP A 265 7.21 -6.05 10.79
C TRP A 265 7.77 -7.16 9.91
N TYR A 266 9.07 -7.10 9.67
CA TYR A 266 9.79 -8.03 8.83
C TYR A 266 11.23 -8.16 9.32
N SER A 267 11.78 -9.36 9.19
CA SER A 267 13.18 -9.63 9.51
C SER A 267 13.71 -10.78 8.65
N ASN A 268 14.88 -10.58 8.05
CA ASN A 268 15.70 -11.66 7.53
C ASN A 268 17.17 -11.47 7.97
N ALA A 269 18.10 -12.16 7.31
CA ALA A 269 19.52 -12.09 7.64
C ALA A 269 20.17 -10.71 7.40
N THR A 270 19.59 -9.82 6.59
CA THR A 270 20.23 -8.57 6.15
C THR A 270 19.39 -7.31 6.34
N VAL A 271 18.07 -7.43 6.42
CA VAL A 271 17.13 -6.30 6.47
C VAL A 271 16.02 -6.55 7.48
N TRP A 272 15.77 -5.55 8.33
CA TRP A 272 14.68 -5.54 9.30
C TRP A 272 13.80 -4.31 9.06
N ASP A 273 12.49 -4.49 9.07
CA ASP A 273 11.52 -3.39 9.06
C ASP A 273 10.94 -3.21 10.47
N LEU A 274 11.16 -2.03 11.06
CA LEU A 274 10.77 -1.67 12.42
C LEU A 274 9.72 -0.57 12.40
N MET A 275 8.54 -0.83 12.95
CA MET A 275 7.53 0.20 13.18
C MET A 275 7.79 0.87 14.53
N VAL A 276 8.10 2.17 14.49
CA VAL A 276 8.52 2.96 15.64
C VAL A 276 7.50 4.05 15.91
N ASN A 277 6.86 4.00 17.08
CA ASN A 277 5.95 5.05 17.52
C ASN A 277 6.69 6.37 17.75
N SER A 278 5.98 7.49 17.60
CA SER A 278 6.57 8.84 17.69
C SER A 278 7.38 9.07 18.97
N GLU A 279 6.87 8.61 20.11
CA GLU A 279 7.51 8.75 21.43
C GLU A 279 8.85 8.01 21.55
N ASN A 280 9.02 6.92 20.79
CA ASN A 280 10.20 6.05 20.88
C ASN A 280 11.26 6.38 19.81
N GLN A 281 10.94 7.20 18.81
CA GLN A 281 11.88 7.54 17.73
C GLN A 281 13.23 8.10 18.21
N PRO A 282 13.31 9.04 19.19
CA PRO A 282 14.60 9.51 19.68
C PRO A 282 15.45 8.40 20.29
N HIS A 283 14.81 7.48 21.03
CA HIS A 283 15.49 6.37 21.68
C HIS A 283 15.98 5.33 20.66
N VAL A 284 15.12 4.91 19.72
CA VAL A 284 15.50 3.93 18.68
C VAL A 284 16.57 4.51 17.75
N SER A 285 16.46 5.78 17.35
CA SER A 285 17.46 6.43 16.50
C SER A 285 18.84 6.43 17.17
N LYS A 286 18.89 6.76 18.47
CA LYS A 286 20.12 6.70 19.25
C LYS A 286 20.67 5.27 19.34
N LEU A 287 19.83 4.29 19.64
CA LEU A 287 20.23 2.89 19.72
C LEU A 287 20.86 2.40 18.41
N LEU A 288 20.24 2.72 17.26
CA LEU A 288 20.76 2.37 15.94
C LEU A 288 22.10 3.07 15.68
N ALA A 289 22.23 4.35 16.01
CA ALA A 289 23.48 5.11 15.87
C ALA A 289 24.62 4.54 16.74
N ASP A 290 24.35 4.22 18.02
CA ASP A 290 25.33 3.65 18.95
C ASP A 290 25.85 2.29 18.46
N ASN A 291 25.01 1.53 17.74
CA ASN A 291 25.37 0.25 17.11
C ASN A 291 25.84 0.39 15.65
N LYS A 292 26.00 1.61 15.13
CA LYS A 292 26.43 1.89 13.74
C LYS A 292 25.50 1.27 12.67
N LEU A 293 24.22 1.17 12.97
CA LEU A 293 23.19 0.64 12.07
C LEU A 293 22.57 1.78 11.25
N ALA A 294 22.68 1.66 9.93
CA ALA A 294 22.02 2.58 9.01
C ALA A 294 20.54 2.19 8.85
N TYR A 295 19.67 3.21 8.80
CA TYR A 295 18.26 3.01 8.50
C TYR A 295 17.71 4.05 7.54
N THR A 296 16.63 3.70 6.86
CA THR A 296 15.83 4.62 6.03
C THR A 296 14.39 4.62 6.51
N VAL A 297 13.74 5.79 6.49
CA VAL A 297 12.31 5.90 6.79
C VAL A 297 11.54 5.56 5.52
N VAL A 298 10.83 4.42 5.53
CA VAL A 298 10.05 3.93 4.38
C VAL A 298 8.63 4.48 4.39
N ILE A 299 7.98 4.47 5.56
CA ILE A 299 6.67 5.08 5.77
C ILE A 299 6.85 6.22 6.77
N PRO A 300 6.80 7.49 6.33
CA PRO A 300 7.05 8.64 7.19
C PRO A 300 5.84 9.01 8.08
N ASP A 301 4.64 8.57 7.71
CA ASP A 301 3.41 8.79 8.46
C ASP A 301 2.53 7.54 8.37
N MET A 302 2.60 6.71 9.41
CA MET A 302 1.84 5.47 9.49
C MET A 302 0.33 5.74 9.60
N GLN A 303 -0.08 6.78 10.35
CA GLN A 303 -1.50 7.09 10.49
C GLN A 303 -2.13 7.46 9.16
N ARG A 304 -1.43 8.24 8.34
CA ARG A 304 -1.86 8.57 6.98
C ARG A 304 -1.91 7.34 6.08
N ALA A 305 -0.89 6.48 6.14
CA ALA A 305 -0.88 5.24 5.37
C ALA A 305 -2.09 4.35 5.69
N ILE A 306 -2.47 4.22 6.97
CA ILE A 306 -3.68 3.50 7.41
C ILE A 306 -4.96 4.17 6.88
N LEU A 307 -5.05 5.51 6.90
CA LEU A 307 -6.23 6.21 6.39
C LEU A 307 -6.40 6.06 4.87
N ASP A 308 -5.29 5.98 4.14
CA ASP A 308 -5.26 5.91 2.69
C ASP A 308 -5.35 4.45 2.16
N GLU A 309 -5.17 3.43 3.02
CA GLU A 309 -5.10 2.02 2.59
C GLU A 309 -6.43 1.47 2.07
N ASN A 310 -7.55 1.94 2.63
CA ASN A 310 -8.89 1.46 2.34
C ASN A 310 -9.86 2.65 2.25
N PRO A 311 -9.94 3.32 1.09
CA PRO A 311 -10.90 4.39 0.91
C PRO A 311 -12.32 3.84 1.13
N ALA A 312 -13.18 4.64 1.74
CA ALA A 312 -14.60 4.30 1.87
C ALA A 312 -15.26 4.40 0.50
N LEU A 313 -16.27 3.56 0.36
CA LEU A 313 -17.17 3.53 -0.75
C LEU A 313 -17.82 4.90 -0.94
N SER A 314 -17.93 5.32 -2.20
CA SER A 314 -18.85 6.39 -2.60
C SER A 314 -20.31 5.97 -2.38
N ASP A 315 -21.23 6.93 -2.38
CA ASP A 315 -22.67 6.67 -2.22
C ASP A 315 -23.20 5.72 -3.32
N ASP A 316 -22.74 5.89 -4.56
CA ASP A 316 -23.07 5.02 -5.68
C ASP A 316 -22.56 3.59 -5.47
N GLU A 317 -21.33 3.44 -4.97
CA GLU A 317 -20.76 2.12 -4.65
C GLU A 317 -21.52 1.44 -3.51
N LEU A 318 -21.88 2.19 -2.45
CA LEU A 318 -22.71 1.68 -1.37
C LEU A 318 -24.05 1.15 -1.88
N GLU A 319 -24.72 1.90 -2.76
CA GLU A 319 -25.98 1.47 -3.35
C GLU A 319 -25.82 0.19 -4.20
N LEU A 320 -24.73 0.09 -4.97
CA LEU A 320 -24.45 -1.06 -5.82
C LEU A 320 -24.09 -2.33 -5.03
N THR A 321 -23.38 -2.20 -3.90
CA THR A 321 -23.04 -3.37 -3.06
C THR A 321 -24.27 -4.10 -2.52
N GLY A 322 -25.41 -3.43 -2.36
CA GLY A 322 -26.65 -4.08 -1.91
C GLY A 322 -27.33 -4.94 -2.99
N ARG A 323 -27.08 -4.67 -4.28
CA ARG A 323 -27.88 -5.24 -5.38
C ARG A 323 -27.55 -6.68 -5.72
N LYS A 324 -26.33 -7.15 -5.42
CA LYS A 324 -25.89 -8.54 -5.65
C LYS A 324 -26.32 -9.52 -4.54
N GLY A 325 -26.96 -9.03 -3.47
CA GLY A 325 -27.31 -9.85 -2.32
C GLY A 325 -26.16 -10.06 -1.32
N HIS A 326 -24.97 -9.50 -1.57
CA HIS A 326 -23.83 -9.48 -0.65
C HIS A 326 -22.96 -8.23 -0.89
N ARG A 327 -22.18 -7.81 0.12
CA ARG A 327 -21.39 -6.56 0.08
C ARG A 327 -19.96 -6.68 -0.45
N MET A 328 -19.43 -7.91 -0.53
CA MET A 328 -18.05 -8.14 -0.95
C MET A 328 -17.75 -7.59 -2.36
N THR A 329 -16.61 -6.91 -2.45
CA THR A 329 -15.97 -6.42 -3.68
C THR A 329 -14.45 -6.65 -3.55
N TRP A 330 -13.72 -6.63 -4.67
CA TRP A 330 -12.25 -6.76 -4.65
C TRP A 330 -11.52 -5.44 -4.89
N GLN A 331 -12.19 -4.35 -4.51
CA GLN A 331 -11.65 -2.99 -4.57
C GLN A 331 -11.42 -2.39 -3.17
N HIS A 332 -11.91 -3.06 -2.13
CA HIS A 332 -11.84 -2.63 -0.73
C HIS A 332 -11.54 -3.82 0.18
N TYR A 333 -10.96 -3.54 1.35
CA TYR A 333 -10.91 -4.49 2.44
C TYR A 333 -12.25 -4.48 3.18
N HIS A 334 -12.81 -5.68 3.41
CA HIS A 334 -14.14 -5.87 3.99
C HIS A 334 -14.05 -6.37 5.43
N ARG A 335 -15.12 -6.16 6.20
CA ARG A 335 -15.22 -6.64 7.60
C ARG A 335 -15.50 -8.15 7.63
N ALA A 336 -15.24 -8.78 8.77
CA ALA A 336 -15.45 -10.23 8.93
C ALA A 336 -16.91 -10.64 8.65
N ALA A 337 -17.87 -9.80 9.06
CA ALA A 337 -19.30 -10.04 8.85
C ALA A 337 -19.69 -10.04 7.36
N ASP A 338 -19.15 -9.12 6.56
CA ASP A 338 -19.44 -9.05 5.12
C ASP A 338 -18.89 -10.31 4.41
N MET A 339 -17.70 -10.76 4.80
CA MET A 339 -17.08 -11.97 4.26
C MET A 339 -17.87 -13.22 4.65
N HIS A 340 -18.26 -13.36 5.92
CA HIS A 340 -19.06 -14.50 6.40
C HIS A 340 -20.46 -14.55 5.77
N GLY A 341 -21.11 -13.40 5.58
CA GLY A 341 -22.40 -13.33 4.89
C GLY A 341 -22.30 -13.67 3.41
N TRP A 342 -21.20 -13.27 2.77
CA TRP A 342 -20.92 -13.62 1.37
C TRP A 342 -20.65 -15.12 1.17
N LEU A 343 -19.93 -15.79 2.07
CA LEU A 343 -19.78 -17.25 2.00
C LEU A 343 -21.12 -17.99 2.09
N ASP A 344 -22.02 -17.54 2.97
CA ASP A 344 -23.38 -18.10 3.07
C ASP A 344 -24.19 -17.84 1.81
N TYR A 345 -24.07 -16.64 1.23
CA TYR A 345 -24.67 -16.29 -0.04
C TYR A 345 -24.20 -17.23 -1.16
N LEU A 346 -22.89 -17.47 -1.29
CA LEU A 346 -22.35 -18.37 -2.32
C LEU A 346 -22.88 -19.80 -2.16
N ALA A 347 -22.85 -20.35 -0.95
CA ALA A 347 -23.36 -21.69 -0.68
C ALA A 347 -24.86 -21.84 -0.97
N LYS A 348 -25.65 -20.78 -0.71
CA LYS A 348 -27.08 -20.75 -1.00
C LYS A 348 -27.36 -20.64 -2.51
N THR A 349 -26.59 -19.82 -3.22
CA THR A 349 -26.80 -19.52 -4.64
C THR A 349 -26.24 -20.62 -5.55
N TYR A 350 -25.14 -21.27 -5.16
CA TYR A 350 -24.45 -22.29 -5.94
C TYR A 350 -24.28 -23.63 -5.17
N PRO A 351 -25.37 -24.26 -4.69
CA PRO A 351 -25.30 -25.43 -3.81
C PRO A 351 -24.70 -26.68 -4.50
N SER A 352 -24.75 -26.75 -5.82
CA SER A 352 -24.09 -27.80 -6.62
C SER A 352 -22.58 -27.61 -6.73
N VAL A 353 -22.07 -26.38 -6.54
CA VAL A 353 -20.66 -26.02 -6.69
C VAL A 353 -19.96 -25.93 -5.35
N CYS A 354 -20.62 -25.40 -4.32
CA CYS A 354 -20.00 -25.18 -3.02
C CYS A 354 -20.97 -25.34 -1.85
N GLU A 355 -20.41 -25.48 -0.65
CA GLU A 355 -21.13 -25.45 0.62
C GLU A 355 -20.26 -24.83 1.71
N THR A 356 -20.91 -24.25 2.73
CA THR A 356 -20.21 -23.67 3.88
C THR A 356 -20.19 -24.67 5.03
N LEU A 357 -19.01 -24.90 5.60
CA LEU A 357 -18.77 -25.74 6.76
C LEU A 357 -18.29 -24.87 7.92
N VAL A 358 -18.91 -25.00 9.10
CA VAL A 358 -18.40 -24.39 10.33
C VAL A 358 -17.56 -25.42 11.06
N ILE A 359 -16.27 -25.16 11.20
CA ILE A 359 -15.31 -26.13 11.77
C ILE A 359 -15.07 -25.92 13.27
N GLY A 360 -15.59 -24.83 13.82
CA GLY A 360 -15.44 -24.41 15.21
C GLY A 360 -15.75 -22.93 15.34
N ASN A 361 -15.44 -22.37 16.52
CA ASN A 361 -15.61 -20.96 16.82
C ASN A 361 -14.28 -20.39 17.32
N SER A 362 -14.05 -19.11 17.07
CA SER A 362 -12.95 -18.34 17.65
C SER A 362 -13.14 -18.09 19.14
N VAL A 363 -12.16 -17.48 19.79
CA VAL A 363 -12.19 -17.18 21.23
C VAL A 363 -13.38 -16.31 21.64
N GLU A 364 -13.77 -15.33 20.82
CA GLU A 364 -14.93 -14.46 21.03
C GLU A 364 -16.22 -15.02 20.37
N GLY A 365 -16.19 -16.28 19.93
CA GLY A 365 -17.39 -17.01 19.49
C GLY A 365 -17.77 -16.84 18.03
N ARG A 366 -16.97 -16.16 17.20
CA ARG A 366 -17.24 -16.05 15.75
C ARG A 366 -17.01 -17.39 15.06
N PRO A 367 -17.87 -17.81 14.11
CA PRO A 367 -17.71 -19.09 13.44
C PRO A 367 -16.48 -19.08 12.52
N LEU A 368 -15.74 -20.19 12.50
CA LEU A 368 -14.67 -20.45 11.54
C LEU A 368 -15.29 -21.11 10.31
N LYS A 369 -15.58 -20.32 9.27
CA LYS A 369 -16.29 -20.76 8.07
C LYS A 369 -15.32 -21.18 6.97
N VAL A 370 -15.36 -22.46 6.63
CA VAL A 370 -14.70 -23.04 5.47
C VAL A 370 -15.69 -23.11 4.32
N LEU A 371 -15.32 -22.59 3.14
CA LEU A 371 -16.05 -22.87 1.91
C LEU A 371 -15.45 -24.12 1.27
N HIS A 372 -16.26 -25.17 1.17
CA HIS A 372 -15.93 -26.37 0.40
C HIS A 372 -16.37 -26.14 -1.05
N ILE A 373 -15.42 -25.99 -1.96
CA ILE A 373 -15.65 -25.91 -3.41
C ILE A 373 -15.44 -27.32 -3.97
N LYS A 374 -16.51 -27.88 -4.53
CA LYS A 374 -16.61 -29.29 -4.90
C LYS A 374 -15.83 -29.55 -6.19
N GLY A 375 -14.95 -30.54 -6.16
CA GLY A 375 -14.40 -31.20 -7.32
C GLY A 375 -15.30 -32.35 -7.79
N LYS A 376 -14.80 -33.14 -8.74
CA LYS A 376 -15.44 -34.40 -9.13
C LYS A 376 -15.30 -35.45 -8.01
N PRO A 377 -16.25 -36.39 -7.89
CA PRO A 377 -16.15 -37.46 -6.89
C PRO A 377 -14.82 -38.22 -6.99
N GLY A 378 -14.13 -38.36 -5.86
CA GLY A 378 -12.84 -39.05 -5.76
C GLY A 378 -11.62 -38.16 -6.02
N SER A 379 -11.80 -36.87 -6.33
CA SER A 379 -10.70 -35.92 -6.47
C SER A 379 -9.89 -35.80 -5.15
N PRO A 380 -8.56 -35.65 -5.23
CA PRO A 380 -7.74 -35.34 -4.05
C PRO A 380 -8.11 -33.96 -3.48
N ALA A 381 -8.00 -33.82 -2.16
CA ALA A 381 -8.39 -32.59 -1.48
C ALA A 381 -7.20 -31.68 -1.16
N MET A 382 -7.46 -30.38 -1.12
CA MET A 382 -6.51 -29.35 -0.73
C MET A 382 -7.10 -28.47 0.37
N TRP A 383 -6.26 -28.10 1.33
CA TRP A 383 -6.55 -27.05 2.29
C TRP A 383 -5.91 -25.74 1.86
N VAL A 384 -6.70 -24.66 1.88
CA VAL A 384 -6.23 -23.30 1.61
C VAL A 384 -6.73 -22.38 2.71
N ASP A 385 -5.84 -21.60 3.34
CA ASP A 385 -6.25 -20.60 4.33
C ASP A 385 -5.58 -19.24 4.14
N GLY A 386 -6.18 -18.22 4.76
CA GLY A 386 -5.62 -16.88 4.88
C GLY A 386 -6.11 -16.20 6.16
N GLY A 387 -5.52 -15.04 6.48
CA GLY A 387 -5.95 -14.22 7.61
C GLY A 387 -5.74 -14.87 8.97
N ILE A 388 -4.70 -15.70 9.14
CA ILE A 388 -4.31 -16.23 10.45
C ILE A 388 -3.66 -15.16 11.33
N HIS A 389 -2.91 -14.25 10.72
CA HIS A 389 -2.47 -13.00 11.36
C HIS A 389 -3.41 -11.86 10.98
N ALA A 390 -3.94 -11.19 12.00
CA ALA A 390 -5.03 -10.24 11.85
C ALA A 390 -4.72 -9.02 10.96
N ARG A 391 -3.51 -8.45 11.06
CA ARG A 391 -3.09 -7.25 10.30
C ARG A 391 -2.82 -7.49 8.81
N GLU A 392 -2.75 -8.74 8.36
CA GLU A 392 -2.38 -9.14 7.00
C GLU A 392 -3.59 -9.14 6.05
N TRP A 393 -4.29 -8.01 5.95
CA TRP A 393 -5.60 -7.91 5.27
C TRP A 393 -5.61 -8.38 3.82
N ILE A 394 -4.49 -8.25 3.11
CA ILE A 394 -4.34 -8.69 1.71
C ILE A 394 -4.57 -10.19 1.55
N THR A 395 -4.32 -10.99 2.58
CA THR A 395 -4.48 -12.45 2.54
C THR A 395 -5.95 -12.83 2.39
N SER A 396 -6.80 -12.41 3.33
CA SER A 396 -8.24 -12.67 3.29
C SER A 396 -8.91 -12.05 2.07
N ALA A 397 -8.49 -10.85 1.66
CA ALA A 397 -9.00 -10.22 0.44
C ALA A 397 -8.65 -11.02 -0.82
N SER A 398 -7.40 -11.49 -0.96
CA SER A 398 -6.95 -12.23 -2.14
C SER A 398 -7.50 -13.66 -2.18
N VAL A 399 -7.62 -14.33 -1.03
CA VAL A 399 -8.27 -15.65 -0.94
C VAL A 399 -9.77 -15.54 -1.27
N SER A 400 -10.45 -14.47 -0.83
CA SER A 400 -11.84 -14.22 -1.24
C SER A 400 -11.98 -13.96 -2.74
N TYR A 401 -11.01 -13.29 -3.37
CA TYR A 401 -11.01 -13.12 -4.84
C TYR A 401 -10.92 -14.46 -5.55
N MET A 402 -10.02 -15.34 -5.09
CA MET A 402 -9.91 -16.69 -5.65
C MET A 402 -11.22 -17.46 -5.49
N ILE A 403 -11.83 -17.46 -4.30
CA ILE A 403 -13.14 -18.12 -4.09
C ILE A 403 -14.17 -17.61 -5.11
N ASN A 404 -14.26 -16.30 -5.31
CA ASN A 404 -15.19 -15.73 -6.28
C ASN A 404 -14.97 -16.25 -7.69
N GLU A 405 -13.72 -16.27 -8.14
CA GLU A 405 -13.35 -16.79 -9.46
C GLU A 405 -13.76 -18.27 -9.62
N LEU A 406 -13.57 -19.08 -8.57
CA LEU A 406 -13.84 -20.52 -8.64
C LEU A 406 -15.32 -20.90 -8.49
N VAL A 407 -16.16 -19.99 -7.99
CA VAL A 407 -17.59 -20.21 -7.79
C VAL A 407 -18.42 -19.46 -8.83
N GLU A 408 -18.29 -18.14 -8.93
CA GLU A 408 -19.10 -17.33 -9.85
C GLU A 408 -18.57 -17.38 -11.30
N ASN A 409 -17.25 -17.51 -11.48
CA ASN A 409 -16.61 -17.60 -12.80
C ASN A 409 -16.06 -19.01 -13.08
N ARG A 410 -16.69 -20.04 -12.49
CA ARG A 410 -16.18 -21.42 -12.49
C ARG A 410 -15.83 -21.96 -13.87
N ASP A 411 -16.64 -21.67 -14.88
CA ASP A 411 -16.47 -22.21 -16.24
C ASP A 411 -15.08 -21.89 -16.82
N ALA A 412 -14.53 -20.71 -16.50
CA ALA A 412 -13.18 -20.30 -16.91
C ALA A 412 -12.06 -21.12 -16.25
N HIS A 413 -12.36 -21.85 -15.17
CA HIS A 413 -11.41 -22.59 -14.33
C HIS A 413 -11.69 -24.09 -14.28
N SER A 414 -12.79 -24.55 -14.88
CA SER A 414 -13.26 -25.95 -14.91
C SER A 414 -12.20 -26.97 -15.33
N ALA A 415 -11.27 -26.57 -16.21
CA ALA A 415 -10.17 -27.40 -16.70
C ALA A 415 -9.24 -27.95 -15.60
N TRP A 416 -9.22 -27.34 -14.41
CA TRP A 416 -8.38 -27.79 -13.30
C TRP A 416 -9.12 -27.87 -11.97
N VAL A 417 -10.09 -26.97 -11.70
CA VAL A 417 -10.77 -26.94 -10.39
C VAL A 417 -11.62 -28.19 -10.17
N ASP A 418 -12.13 -28.82 -11.23
CA ASP A 418 -12.86 -30.09 -11.14
C ASP A 418 -12.00 -31.26 -10.68
N ALA A 419 -10.67 -31.17 -10.83
CA ALA A 419 -9.73 -32.24 -10.51
C ALA A 419 -9.31 -32.27 -9.04
N VAL A 420 -9.79 -31.33 -8.22
CA VAL A 420 -9.45 -31.22 -6.79
C VAL A 420 -10.68 -30.81 -5.96
N ASP A 421 -10.77 -31.32 -4.73
CA ASP A 421 -11.70 -30.78 -3.73
C ASP A 421 -11.00 -29.67 -2.93
N LEU A 422 -11.55 -28.46 -2.88
CA LEU A 422 -10.92 -27.34 -2.19
C LEU A 422 -11.67 -26.99 -0.91
N TYR A 423 -10.97 -27.03 0.22
CA TYR A 423 -11.45 -26.51 1.50
C TYR A 423 -10.76 -25.19 1.80
N VAL A 424 -11.50 -24.08 1.70
CA VAL A 424 -10.93 -22.73 1.80
C VAL A 424 -11.41 -22.02 3.07
N LEU A 425 -10.49 -21.68 3.98
CA LEU A 425 -10.73 -20.84 5.16
C LEU A 425 -10.16 -19.44 4.93
N PRO A 426 -10.93 -18.48 4.38
CA PRO A 426 -10.41 -17.15 4.05
C PRO A 426 -10.05 -16.31 5.29
N LEU A 427 -10.55 -16.69 6.47
CA LEU A 427 -10.35 -15.96 7.71
C LEU A 427 -10.14 -16.91 8.89
N ALA A 428 -8.88 -17.30 9.11
CA ALA A 428 -8.51 -18.19 10.21
C ALA A 428 -8.53 -17.52 11.60
N ASN A 429 -8.43 -16.19 11.67
CA ASN A 429 -8.46 -15.39 12.90
C ASN A 429 -9.53 -14.28 12.84
N PRO A 430 -10.83 -14.63 12.90
CA PRO A 430 -11.90 -13.65 12.71
C PRO A 430 -11.96 -12.58 13.80
N ASP A 431 -11.57 -12.92 15.05
CA ASP A 431 -11.59 -11.96 16.16
C ASP A 431 -10.47 -10.95 16.05
N GLY A 432 -9.24 -11.42 15.81
CA GLY A 432 -8.09 -10.55 15.62
C GLY A 432 -8.32 -9.65 14.41
N TYR A 433 -8.82 -10.19 13.30
CA TYR A 433 -9.11 -9.42 12.09
C TYR A 433 -10.12 -8.31 12.37
N GLU A 434 -11.25 -8.61 13.04
CA GLU A 434 -12.24 -7.59 13.39
C GLU A 434 -11.65 -6.52 14.34
N PHE A 435 -10.81 -6.93 15.29
CA PHE A 435 -10.10 -6.01 16.17
C PHE A 435 -9.11 -5.13 15.42
N SER A 436 -8.48 -5.63 14.35
CA SER A 436 -7.61 -4.81 13.50
C SER A 436 -8.35 -3.76 12.67
N HIS A 437 -9.62 -4.01 12.35
CA HIS A 437 -10.48 -3.03 11.68
C HIS A 437 -11.07 -1.98 12.63
N ALA A 438 -11.33 -2.36 13.89
CA ALA A 438 -12.09 -1.54 14.83
C ALA A 438 -11.26 -0.91 15.96
N GLY A 439 -10.09 -1.46 16.28
CA GLY A 439 -9.31 -1.13 17.47
C GLY A 439 -7.84 -0.84 17.16
N ASP A 440 -7.05 -1.89 16.93
CA ASP A 440 -5.61 -1.78 16.67
C ASP A 440 -5.24 -2.38 15.31
N ARG A 441 -5.02 -1.50 14.32
CA ARG A 441 -4.67 -1.89 12.95
C ARG A 441 -3.44 -2.80 12.82
N MET A 442 -2.48 -2.71 13.74
CA MET A 442 -1.26 -3.54 13.72
C MET A 442 -1.38 -4.79 14.59
N TRP A 443 -2.57 -5.10 15.11
CA TRP A 443 -2.81 -6.32 15.86
C TRP A 443 -2.56 -7.55 14.97
N ARG A 444 -1.77 -8.51 15.48
CA ARG A 444 -1.43 -9.74 14.77
C ARG A 444 -2.15 -10.97 15.34
N LYS A 445 -2.17 -11.09 16.66
CA LYS A 445 -2.56 -12.29 17.42
C LYS A 445 -4.07 -12.56 17.36
N ASN A 446 -4.53 -13.66 17.98
CA ASN A 446 -5.97 -13.81 18.28
C ASN A 446 -6.40 -12.88 19.45
N ARG A 447 -7.61 -13.06 19.98
CA ARG A 447 -8.17 -12.22 21.07
C ARG A 447 -8.34 -12.93 22.42
N ARG A 448 -7.55 -13.98 22.69
CA ARG A 448 -7.57 -14.63 24.01
C ARG A 448 -7.16 -13.68 25.12
N ARG A 449 -8.00 -13.55 26.15
CA ARG A 449 -7.73 -12.76 27.34
C ARG A 449 -6.99 -13.61 28.38
N GLY A 450 -5.96 -13.05 29.02
CA GLY A 450 -5.26 -13.68 30.16
C GLY A 450 -3.75 -13.49 30.16
N GLY A 451 -3.11 -13.54 31.33
CA GLY A 451 -1.64 -13.44 31.45
C GLY A 451 -1.07 -12.02 31.36
N GLY A 452 -1.88 -10.99 31.66
CA GLY A 452 -1.47 -9.59 31.67
C GLY A 452 -1.47 -8.91 30.29
N CYS A 453 -1.39 -9.68 29.20
CA CYS A 453 -1.48 -9.21 27.82
C CYS A 453 -2.37 -10.14 27.00
N ASP A 454 -3.16 -9.57 26.09
CA ASP A 454 -4.08 -10.35 25.25
C ASP A 454 -3.38 -11.00 24.06
N GLY A 455 -3.95 -12.12 23.60
CA GLY A 455 -3.69 -12.74 22.31
C GLY A 455 -2.52 -13.72 22.29
N ILE A 456 -2.66 -14.73 21.44
CA ILE A 456 -1.66 -15.74 21.09
C ILE A 456 -1.40 -15.68 19.59
N ASP A 457 -0.13 -15.84 19.21
CA ASP A 457 0.25 -16.01 17.81
C ASP A 457 -0.19 -17.42 17.36
N LEU A 458 -1.25 -17.45 16.54
CA LEU A 458 -1.81 -18.70 16.03
C LEU A 458 -0.80 -19.48 15.19
N ASN A 459 0.11 -18.81 14.47
CA ASN A 459 1.15 -19.48 13.67
C ASN A 459 2.43 -19.78 14.50
N ARG A 460 2.31 -19.76 15.83
CA ARG A 460 3.26 -20.35 16.79
C ARG A 460 2.60 -21.40 17.68
N ASN A 461 1.30 -21.65 17.48
CA ASN A 461 0.49 -22.49 18.35
C ASN A 461 0.29 -23.92 17.81
N PHE A 462 0.80 -24.28 16.63
CA PHE A 462 0.67 -25.63 16.11
C PHE A 462 1.65 -26.61 16.77
N GLY A 463 1.26 -27.89 16.85
CA GLY A 463 1.91 -28.90 17.69
C GLY A 463 3.18 -29.57 17.16
N TYR A 464 3.75 -29.13 16.05
CA TYR A 464 5.00 -29.69 15.54
C TYR A 464 6.19 -28.83 15.93
N LYS A 465 7.12 -29.43 16.69
CA LYS A 465 8.30 -28.75 17.27
C LYS A 465 7.94 -27.51 18.09
N TRP A 466 6.74 -27.49 18.66
CA TRP A 466 6.19 -26.35 19.39
C TRP A 466 7.11 -25.87 20.52
N GLY A 467 7.26 -24.55 20.61
CA GLY A 467 8.02 -23.92 21.68
C GLY A 467 9.54 -23.95 21.53
N GLY A 468 10.04 -24.19 20.32
CA GLY A 468 11.43 -23.99 19.94
C GLY A 468 11.76 -22.53 19.57
N LYS A 469 12.70 -22.36 18.63
CA LYS A 469 13.16 -21.05 18.15
C LYS A 469 12.00 -20.22 17.57
N GLY A 470 12.10 -18.90 17.68
CA GLY A 470 11.13 -17.95 17.10
C GLY A 470 9.72 -18.02 17.68
N ALA A 471 9.52 -18.66 18.84
CA ALA A 471 8.25 -18.78 19.53
C ALA A 471 8.40 -18.30 21.00
N GLY A 472 7.83 -17.15 21.31
CA GLY A 472 7.99 -16.48 22.60
C GLY A 472 7.19 -17.17 23.71
N PRO A 473 7.76 -17.35 24.92
CA PRO A 473 7.02 -17.92 26.06
C PRO A 473 6.25 -16.87 26.88
N GLN A 474 6.45 -15.57 26.63
CA GLN A 474 5.84 -14.51 27.44
C GLN A 474 4.54 -13.97 26.79
N PRO A 475 3.43 -13.83 27.54
CA PRO A 475 2.13 -13.40 26.99
C PRO A 475 2.15 -12.08 26.20
N CYS A 476 3.00 -11.14 26.59
CA CYS A 476 3.09 -9.82 25.97
C CYS A 476 3.88 -9.79 24.66
N GLN A 477 4.60 -10.86 24.30
CA GLN A 477 5.31 -10.94 23.03
C GLN A 477 4.33 -11.11 21.87
N GLU A 478 4.62 -10.47 20.74
CA GLU A 478 3.85 -10.61 19.50
C GLU A 478 3.90 -12.06 18.95
N ILE A 479 4.98 -12.78 19.27
CA ILE A 479 5.19 -14.19 18.92
C ILE A 479 4.85 -15.15 20.05
N TYR A 480 4.00 -14.75 21.01
CA TYR A 480 3.62 -15.61 22.13
C TYR A 480 2.93 -16.88 21.64
N ARG A 481 3.54 -18.03 21.96
CA ARG A 481 3.16 -19.35 21.43
C ARG A 481 1.91 -19.99 22.06
N GLY A 482 1.39 -19.38 23.11
CA GLY A 482 0.34 -19.95 23.95
C GLY A 482 0.85 -20.86 25.07
N SER A 483 -0.08 -21.41 25.84
CA SER A 483 0.23 -22.23 27.03
C SER A 483 0.54 -23.69 26.70
N ALA A 484 0.06 -24.17 25.56
CA ALA A 484 0.24 -25.52 25.04
C ALA A 484 0.08 -25.49 23.51
N PRO A 485 0.60 -26.50 22.78
CA PRO A 485 0.25 -26.66 21.37
C PRO A 485 -1.27 -26.86 21.22
N PHE A 486 -1.87 -26.20 20.23
CA PHE A 486 -3.31 -26.17 19.98
C PHE A 486 -4.13 -25.69 21.18
N SER A 487 -3.58 -24.79 22.01
CA SER A 487 -4.34 -24.18 23.10
C SER A 487 -5.48 -23.29 22.62
N GLU A 488 -5.38 -22.78 21.38
CA GLU A 488 -6.36 -21.86 20.82
C GLU A 488 -7.47 -22.61 20.06
N PRO A 489 -8.74 -22.21 20.22
CA PRO A 489 -9.84 -22.89 19.56
C PRO A 489 -9.74 -22.79 18.03
N GLU A 490 -9.14 -21.72 17.50
CA GLU A 490 -8.91 -21.56 16.06
C GLU A 490 -7.95 -22.62 15.51
N THR A 491 -6.78 -22.79 16.13
CA THR A 491 -5.79 -23.78 15.68
C THR A 491 -6.28 -25.21 15.94
N SER A 492 -6.97 -25.45 17.06
CA SER A 492 -7.58 -26.74 17.38
C SER A 492 -8.66 -27.16 16.37
N ALA A 493 -9.46 -26.21 15.88
CA ALA A 493 -10.48 -26.48 14.86
C ALA A 493 -9.84 -26.86 13.51
N ILE A 494 -8.81 -26.11 13.07
CA ILE A 494 -8.05 -26.41 11.85
C ILE A 494 -7.41 -27.81 11.96
N GLN A 495 -6.77 -28.10 13.09
CA GLN A 495 -6.16 -29.39 13.37
C GLN A 495 -7.17 -30.54 13.22
N SER A 496 -8.31 -30.42 13.90
CA SER A 496 -9.35 -31.44 13.90
C SER A 496 -9.91 -31.67 12.50
N PHE A 497 -10.14 -30.58 11.75
CA PHE A 497 -10.67 -30.64 10.39
C PHE A 497 -9.73 -31.38 9.43
N VAL A 498 -8.44 -31.02 9.45
CA VAL A 498 -7.42 -31.59 8.57
C VAL A 498 -7.15 -33.05 8.92
N LEU A 499 -7.01 -33.39 10.21
CA LEU A 499 -6.78 -34.79 10.62
C LEU A 499 -7.95 -35.70 10.28
N ALA A 500 -9.18 -35.21 10.39
CA ALA A 500 -10.38 -35.96 9.97
C ALA A 500 -10.41 -36.27 8.46
N ARG A 501 -9.64 -35.54 7.64
CA ARG A 501 -9.60 -35.67 6.17
C ARG A 501 -8.23 -36.08 5.64
N LYS A 502 -7.31 -36.49 6.50
CA LYS A 502 -5.91 -36.82 6.14
C LYS A 502 -5.77 -37.83 4.99
N ALA A 503 -6.75 -38.72 4.79
CA ALA A 503 -6.73 -39.69 3.70
C ALA A 503 -6.84 -39.03 2.31
N SER A 504 -7.76 -38.07 2.14
CA SER A 504 -8.01 -37.38 0.87
C SER A 504 -7.18 -36.11 0.72
N LEU A 505 -6.88 -35.42 1.82
CA LEU A 505 -6.18 -34.14 1.83
C LEU A 505 -4.69 -34.38 1.51
N LYS A 506 -4.20 -33.75 0.43
CA LYS A 506 -2.83 -33.93 -0.07
C LYS A 506 -1.96 -32.70 0.10
N SER A 507 -2.57 -31.52 0.25
CA SER A 507 -1.83 -30.28 0.41
C SER A 507 -2.41 -29.32 1.45
N TYR A 508 -1.52 -28.49 2.01
CA TYR A 508 -1.81 -27.39 2.91
C TYR A 508 -1.14 -26.13 2.38
N LEU A 509 -1.93 -25.10 2.05
CA LEU A 509 -1.44 -23.83 1.53
C LEU A 509 -1.96 -22.68 2.39
N SER A 510 -1.07 -22.00 3.11
CA SER A 510 -1.42 -20.85 3.94
C SER A 510 -0.90 -19.56 3.32
N PHE A 511 -1.75 -18.55 3.26
CA PHE A 511 -1.41 -17.23 2.74
C PHE A 511 -1.18 -16.23 3.87
N HIS A 512 0.00 -15.60 3.82
CA HIS A 512 0.49 -14.57 4.70
C HIS A 512 0.87 -13.30 3.92
N SER A 513 1.26 -12.24 4.61
CA SER A 513 1.96 -11.09 4.04
C SER A 513 2.94 -10.54 5.06
N TYR A 514 4.07 -9.93 4.71
CA TYR A 514 4.51 -9.57 3.37
C TYR A 514 5.95 -10.03 3.12
N GLY A 515 6.35 -10.05 1.85
CA GLY A 515 7.74 -10.30 1.47
C GLY A 515 7.92 -10.89 0.09
N GLN A 516 6.84 -11.33 -0.56
CA GLN A 516 6.86 -12.02 -1.86
C GLN A 516 7.69 -13.32 -1.81
N TYR A 517 7.30 -14.23 -0.93
CA TYR A 517 7.92 -15.55 -0.79
C TYR A 517 6.94 -16.69 -1.09
N VAL A 518 7.45 -17.77 -1.67
CA VAL A 518 6.81 -19.09 -1.67
C VAL A 518 7.68 -20.01 -0.83
N LEU A 519 7.28 -20.19 0.41
CA LEU A 519 8.03 -20.92 1.42
C LEU A 519 7.52 -22.35 1.55
N TYR A 520 8.43 -23.27 1.89
CA TYR A 520 8.09 -24.63 2.28
C TYR A 520 8.84 -25.02 3.56
N PRO A 521 8.40 -26.06 4.28
CA PRO A 521 9.07 -26.55 5.48
C PRO A 521 10.57 -26.87 5.28
N TRP A 522 11.40 -26.86 6.31
CA TRP A 522 11.03 -26.58 7.69
C TRP A 522 11.14 -25.08 8.02
N GLY A 523 10.26 -24.62 8.91
CA GLY A 523 10.31 -23.33 9.58
C GLY A 523 10.99 -23.41 10.94
N TYR A 524 10.83 -24.50 11.70
CA TYR A 524 11.35 -24.59 13.07
C TYR A 524 12.89 -24.59 13.17
N ASP A 525 13.58 -25.02 12.12
CA ASP A 525 15.04 -25.01 12.03
C ASP A 525 15.50 -25.03 10.57
N ARG A 526 16.80 -24.75 10.32
CA ARG A 526 17.38 -24.64 8.97
C ARG A 526 17.55 -25.97 8.21
N PHE A 527 16.97 -27.06 8.72
CA PHE A 527 16.91 -28.33 7.99
C PHE A 527 15.84 -28.27 6.90
N VAL A 528 15.96 -29.14 5.90
CA VAL A 528 14.95 -29.31 4.85
C VAL A 528 14.31 -30.69 4.93
N PRO A 529 13.05 -30.87 4.50
CA PRO A 529 12.39 -32.17 4.47
C PRO A 529 13.04 -33.08 3.42
N PRO A 530 12.90 -34.41 3.54
CA PRO A 530 13.49 -35.36 2.60
C PRO A 530 13.09 -35.11 1.14
N ASP A 531 11.86 -34.63 0.90
CA ASP A 531 11.32 -34.34 -0.43
C ASP A 531 11.40 -32.85 -0.82
N HIS A 532 12.29 -32.07 -0.19
CA HIS A 532 12.45 -30.63 -0.47
C HIS A 532 12.74 -30.31 -1.95
N GLN A 533 13.37 -31.21 -2.70
CA GLN A 533 13.60 -31.00 -4.14
C GLN A 533 12.28 -30.91 -4.91
N ASP A 534 11.29 -31.74 -4.55
CA ASP A 534 9.95 -31.69 -5.15
C ASP A 534 9.20 -30.43 -4.69
N LEU A 535 9.32 -30.06 -3.41
CA LEU A 535 8.74 -28.80 -2.89
C LEU A 535 9.35 -27.57 -3.59
N GLN A 536 10.66 -27.52 -3.77
CA GLN A 536 11.35 -26.45 -4.50
C GLN A 536 10.86 -26.38 -5.95
N ARG A 537 10.72 -27.52 -6.63
CA ARG A 537 10.19 -27.59 -8.00
C ARG A 537 8.78 -27.04 -8.08
N VAL A 538 7.87 -27.50 -7.23
CA VAL A 538 6.46 -27.07 -7.21
C VAL A 538 6.35 -25.60 -6.81
N GLY A 539 7.05 -25.16 -5.75
CA GLY A 539 7.08 -23.76 -5.34
C GLY A 539 7.63 -22.84 -6.44
N THR A 540 8.63 -23.28 -7.20
CA THR A 540 9.15 -22.55 -8.37
C THR A 540 8.12 -22.43 -9.48
N LYS A 541 7.35 -23.51 -9.75
CA LYS A 541 6.23 -23.44 -10.70
C LYS A 541 5.16 -22.45 -10.23
N MET A 542 4.80 -22.45 -8.95
CA MET A 542 3.85 -21.49 -8.37
C MET A 542 4.36 -20.06 -8.54
N ALA A 543 5.60 -19.76 -8.15
CA ALA A 543 6.20 -18.43 -8.28
C ALA A 543 6.25 -17.95 -9.73
N ASN A 544 6.57 -18.82 -10.69
CA ASN A 544 6.55 -18.50 -12.11
C ASN A 544 5.13 -18.19 -12.62
N ALA A 545 4.12 -18.96 -12.17
CA ALA A 545 2.72 -18.72 -12.53
C ALA A 545 2.20 -17.40 -11.95
N MET A 546 2.56 -17.10 -10.69
CA MET A 546 2.28 -15.81 -10.04
C MET A 546 2.92 -14.66 -10.82
N ARG A 547 4.20 -14.79 -11.19
CA ARG A 547 4.91 -13.81 -12.02
C ARG A 547 4.24 -13.59 -13.37
N ALA A 548 3.79 -14.65 -14.03
CA ALA A 548 3.07 -14.53 -15.29
C ALA A 548 1.74 -13.76 -15.15
N SER A 549 1.11 -13.79 -13.97
CA SER A 549 -0.15 -13.09 -13.70
C SER A 549 0.02 -11.59 -13.44
N SER A 550 1.17 -11.16 -12.91
CA SER A 550 1.33 -9.81 -12.36
C SER A 550 2.64 -9.09 -12.67
N GLY A 551 3.63 -9.81 -13.18
CA GLY A 551 5.00 -9.33 -13.41
C GLY A 551 5.92 -9.37 -12.19
N LEU A 552 5.41 -9.63 -10.98
CA LEU A 552 6.23 -9.63 -9.75
C LEU A 552 6.90 -10.97 -9.51
N SER A 553 8.13 -10.93 -8.98
CA SER A 553 8.89 -12.14 -8.66
C SER A 553 8.73 -12.51 -7.20
N TYR A 554 8.60 -13.81 -6.94
CA TYR A 554 8.54 -14.40 -5.61
C TYR A 554 9.76 -15.29 -5.39
N THR A 555 10.41 -15.17 -4.22
CA THR A 555 11.55 -16.01 -3.86
C THR A 555 11.07 -17.33 -3.25
N VAL A 556 11.67 -18.45 -3.68
CA VAL A 556 11.25 -19.79 -3.30
C VAL A 556 12.33 -20.50 -2.48
N GLY A 557 11.97 -21.07 -1.34
CA GLY A 557 12.92 -21.80 -0.49
C GLY A 557 12.33 -22.25 0.84
N SER A 558 13.16 -22.88 1.67
CA SER A 558 12.78 -23.26 3.03
C SER A 558 12.51 -22.02 3.89
N SER A 559 11.43 -22.07 4.68
CA SER A 559 10.98 -20.98 5.56
C SER A 559 12.13 -20.49 6.47
N ALA A 560 12.78 -21.39 7.21
CA ALA A 560 13.87 -21.02 8.11
C ALA A 560 15.13 -20.52 7.40
N ALA A 561 15.38 -20.98 6.17
CA ALA A 561 16.55 -20.60 5.40
C ALA A 561 16.44 -19.18 4.84
N LEU A 562 15.27 -18.82 4.29
CA LEU A 562 15.03 -17.51 3.67
C LEU A 562 14.67 -16.41 4.67
N LEU A 563 13.95 -16.76 5.74
CA LEU A 563 13.56 -15.84 6.79
C LEU A 563 14.39 -16.11 8.05
N TYR A 564 13.79 -16.77 9.03
CA TYR A 564 14.37 -17.10 10.32
C TYR A 564 13.69 -18.35 10.89
N PRO A 565 14.38 -19.10 11.77
CA PRO A 565 13.76 -20.23 12.46
C PRO A 565 12.56 -19.80 13.32
N ALA A 566 11.40 -20.38 13.05
CA ALA A 566 10.13 -20.16 13.73
C ALA A 566 9.39 -21.48 13.94
N SER A 567 9.22 -21.87 15.20
CA SER A 567 8.58 -23.13 15.57
C SER A 567 7.07 -22.99 15.79
N GLY A 568 6.34 -24.11 15.68
CA GLY A 568 4.89 -24.13 15.87
C GLY A 568 4.08 -23.53 14.71
N GLY A 569 4.67 -23.48 13.51
CA GLY A 569 4.01 -23.06 12.28
C GLY A 569 3.06 -24.12 11.71
N SER A 570 2.03 -23.65 10.99
CA SER A 570 0.99 -24.49 10.41
C SER A 570 1.49 -25.40 9.28
N ASP A 571 2.36 -24.88 8.41
CA ASP A 571 3.00 -25.60 7.30
C ASP A 571 3.91 -26.74 7.78
N ASP A 572 4.71 -26.47 8.81
CA ASP A 572 5.54 -27.44 9.50
C ASP A 572 4.71 -28.56 10.12
N TRP A 573 3.61 -28.22 10.80
CA TRP A 573 2.71 -29.22 11.37
C TRP A 573 2.01 -30.05 10.28
N ALA A 574 1.53 -29.39 9.23
CA ALA A 574 0.89 -30.03 8.08
C ALA A 574 1.80 -31.07 7.43
N LYS A 575 3.08 -30.74 7.26
CA LYS A 575 4.09 -31.64 6.69
C LYS A 575 4.52 -32.73 7.66
N GLY A 576 4.93 -32.35 8.87
CA GLY A 576 5.64 -33.22 9.80
C GLY A 576 4.75 -34.13 10.64
N GLN A 577 3.54 -33.69 10.97
CA GLN A 577 2.63 -34.46 11.82
C GLN A 577 1.35 -34.87 11.07
N ALA A 578 0.72 -33.94 10.32
CA ALA A 578 -0.42 -34.32 9.49
C ALA A 578 0.02 -35.17 8.28
N GLY A 579 1.28 -35.10 7.85
CA GLY A 579 1.84 -35.97 6.82
C GLY A 579 1.36 -35.64 5.40
N LEU A 580 1.01 -34.39 5.15
CA LEU A 580 0.55 -33.91 3.85
C LEU A 580 1.74 -33.79 2.88
N LYS A 581 1.56 -34.20 1.62
CA LYS A 581 2.65 -34.21 0.64
C LYS A 581 3.16 -32.80 0.36
N TYR A 582 2.26 -31.87 0.05
CA TYR A 582 2.63 -30.49 -0.28
C TYR A 582 2.21 -29.55 0.84
N ALA A 583 3.16 -28.89 1.49
CA ALA A 583 2.89 -27.86 2.49
C ALA A 583 3.64 -26.59 2.09
N PHE A 584 2.93 -25.48 1.98
CA PHE A 584 3.48 -24.21 1.54
C PHE A 584 2.90 -23.05 2.34
N THR A 585 3.74 -22.05 2.56
CA THR A 585 3.37 -20.73 3.06
C THR A 585 3.69 -19.71 1.97
N VAL A 586 2.74 -18.85 1.60
CA VAL A 586 2.98 -17.78 0.62
C VAL A 586 2.89 -16.43 1.31
N GLU A 587 4.01 -15.72 1.39
CA GLU A 587 4.06 -14.33 1.82
C GLU A 587 3.76 -13.44 0.62
N LEU A 588 2.56 -12.85 0.58
CA LEU A 588 2.09 -12.00 -0.50
C LEU A 588 2.82 -10.65 -0.55
N ARG A 589 2.28 -9.75 -1.36
CA ARG A 589 2.78 -8.38 -1.53
C ARG A 589 2.79 -7.59 -0.23
N ASP A 590 3.64 -6.58 -0.12
CA ASP A 590 4.73 -6.20 -1.04
C ASP A 590 6.10 -6.59 -0.45
N THR A 591 7.17 -5.90 -0.82
CA THR A 591 8.52 -6.08 -0.23
C THR A 591 8.84 -5.04 0.83
N GLY A 592 7.81 -4.45 1.45
CA GLY A 592 7.87 -3.53 2.59
C GLY A 592 7.81 -2.04 2.24
N ARG A 593 7.39 -1.67 1.02
CA ARG A 593 7.08 -0.25 0.71
C ARG A 593 5.82 0.19 1.46
N HIS A 594 4.82 -0.67 1.47
CA HIS A 594 3.58 -0.51 2.22
C HIS A 594 3.49 -1.51 3.38
N GLY A 595 4.12 -2.68 3.24
CA GLY A 595 4.04 -3.73 4.26
C GLY A 595 2.59 -4.13 4.52
N PHE A 596 2.15 -4.09 5.79
CA PHE A 596 0.79 -4.47 6.17
C PHE A 596 -0.29 -3.46 5.76
N VAL A 597 0.06 -2.20 5.42
CA VAL A 597 -0.89 -1.14 5.00
C VAL A 597 -0.97 -1.01 3.48
N LEU A 598 -1.02 -2.16 2.80
CA LEU A 598 -1.03 -2.24 1.34
C LEU A 598 -2.33 -1.65 0.78
N PRO A 599 -2.29 -0.65 -0.13
CA PRO A 599 -3.50 -0.02 -0.66
C PRO A 599 -4.45 -1.02 -1.34
N SER A 600 -5.76 -0.80 -1.17
CA SER A 600 -6.80 -1.70 -1.69
C SER A 600 -6.77 -1.90 -3.21
N SER A 601 -6.16 -0.97 -3.96
CA SER A 601 -5.91 -1.11 -5.40
C SER A 601 -5.04 -2.31 -5.77
N HIS A 602 -4.31 -2.89 -4.82
CA HIS A 602 -3.50 -4.10 -5.02
C HIS A 602 -4.27 -5.41 -4.83
N ILE A 603 -5.50 -5.39 -4.32
CA ILE A 603 -6.30 -6.59 -4.02
C ILE A 603 -6.47 -7.45 -5.27
N LEU A 604 -6.93 -6.87 -6.40
CA LEU A 604 -7.13 -7.63 -7.64
C LEU A 604 -5.84 -8.28 -8.14
N SER A 605 -4.72 -7.55 -8.12
CA SER A 605 -3.45 -8.09 -8.60
C SER A 605 -2.92 -9.20 -7.71
N SER A 606 -3.10 -9.10 -6.39
CA SER A 606 -2.69 -10.12 -5.42
C SER A 606 -3.63 -11.34 -5.48
N GLY A 607 -4.93 -11.11 -5.69
CA GLY A 607 -5.92 -12.17 -5.93
C GLY A 607 -5.60 -13.02 -7.16
N LYS A 608 -5.16 -12.40 -8.26
CA LYS A 608 -4.70 -13.13 -9.46
C LYS A 608 -3.45 -13.97 -9.19
N GLU A 609 -2.53 -13.49 -8.37
CA GLU A 609 -1.36 -14.25 -7.94
C GLU A 609 -1.77 -15.46 -7.09
N VAL A 610 -2.67 -15.27 -6.10
CA VAL A 610 -3.23 -16.35 -5.27
C VAL A 610 -3.91 -17.42 -6.13
N LEU A 611 -4.77 -17.01 -7.07
CA LEU A 611 -5.43 -17.93 -7.99
C LEU A 611 -4.43 -18.71 -8.85
N ALA A 612 -3.40 -18.04 -9.37
CA ALA A 612 -2.34 -18.69 -10.15
C ALA A 612 -1.56 -19.72 -9.31
N ALA A 613 -1.22 -19.38 -8.08
CA ALA A 613 -0.52 -20.27 -7.14
C ALA A 613 -1.36 -21.52 -6.82
N VAL A 614 -2.64 -21.33 -6.50
CA VAL A 614 -3.58 -22.41 -6.15
C VAL A 614 -3.83 -23.31 -7.35
N ARG A 615 -4.04 -22.74 -8.54
CA ARG A 615 -4.18 -23.52 -9.79
C ARG A 615 -2.96 -24.41 -10.03
N THR A 616 -1.75 -23.86 -9.90
CA THR A 616 -0.53 -24.63 -10.12
C THR A 616 -0.37 -25.76 -9.10
N LEU A 617 -0.65 -25.49 -7.82
CA LEU A 617 -0.60 -26.54 -6.80
C LEU A 617 -1.68 -27.60 -7.02
N ALA A 618 -2.89 -27.21 -7.42
CA ALA A 618 -3.98 -28.12 -7.75
C ALA A 618 -3.63 -29.09 -8.88
N GLN A 619 -2.95 -28.60 -9.92
CA GLN A 619 -2.49 -29.45 -11.02
C GLN A 619 -1.43 -30.49 -10.58
N GLU A 620 -0.61 -30.18 -9.58
CA GLU A 620 0.37 -31.12 -9.01
C GLU A 620 -0.28 -32.09 -8.02
N VAL A 621 -1.33 -31.66 -7.31
CA VAL A 621 -2.12 -32.50 -6.41
C VAL A 621 -2.98 -33.50 -7.17
N ALA A 622 -3.58 -33.09 -8.29
CA ALA A 622 -4.42 -33.96 -9.14
C ALA A 622 -3.66 -35.14 -9.78
N GLN A 623 -2.33 -35.15 -9.70
CA GLN A 623 -1.47 -36.23 -10.21
C GLN A 623 -1.15 -37.30 -9.16
N LEU A 624 -1.61 -37.14 -7.92
CA LEU A 624 -1.43 -38.08 -6.81
C LEU A 624 -2.62 -39.04 -6.73
#